data_AF-A0A7X6UXB3-F1
#
_entry.id   AF-A0A7X6UXB3-F1
#
_cell.length_a   1.000
_cell.length_b   1.000
_cell.length_c   1.000
_cell.angle_alpha   90.00
_cell.angle_beta   90.00
_cell.angle_gamma   90.00
#
_symmetry.space_group_name_H-M   'P 1'
#
loop_
_entity.id
_entity.type
_entity.pdbx_description
1 polymer ?
#
loop_
_entity_poly.entity_id
_entity_poly.type
_entity_poly.pdbx_seq_one_letter_code
_entity_poly.pdbx_strand_id
1 'polypeptide(L)'
;MRKKSFNTTGPCMADMHYMLSPVDRIDAAKLQRFIDEKLYWVLHAPRQTGKTSFLLNWMEQLNAQPGIISLYVSVETCQGFSDAETAMSLVCESIKRRAELHLPAEYWPEISE
;
A
#
# COMPACT_ATOMS: atom_id res chain seq x y z
N MET A 1 -13.83 -10.05 25.54
CA MET A 1 -13.45 -10.17 24.12
C MET A 1 -14.27 -9.13 23.34
N ARG A 2 -13.64 -8.10 22.73
CA ARG A 2 -14.39 -7.10 21.95
C ARG A 2 -14.99 -7.76 20.71
N LYS A 3 -16.28 -7.50 20.44
CA LYS A 3 -16.97 -8.02 19.27
C LYS A 3 -16.53 -7.20 18.04
N LYS A 4 -15.99 -7.86 17.01
CA LYS A 4 -15.64 -7.20 15.75
C LYS A 4 -16.91 -6.69 15.05
N SER A 5 -16.78 -5.63 14.25
CA SER A 5 -17.88 -5.07 13.44
C SER A 5 -17.48 -4.94 11.96
N PHE A 6 -18.46 -4.82 11.07
CA PHE A 6 -18.18 -4.46 9.68
C PHE A 6 -17.95 -2.95 9.60
N ASN A 7 -16.80 -2.54 9.06
CA ASN A 7 -16.53 -1.14 8.80
C ASN A 7 -17.00 -0.76 7.39
N THR A 8 -17.75 0.33 7.29
CA THR A 8 -18.23 0.89 6.03
C THR A 8 -17.51 2.19 5.64
N THR A 9 -16.65 2.75 6.51
CA THR A 9 -15.99 4.05 6.30
C THR A 9 -14.56 4.06 6.84
N GLY A 10 -13.59 4.51 6.03
CA GLY A 10 -12.18 4.60 6.43
C GLY A 10 -11.45 3.24 6.45
N PRO A 11 -10.19 3.20 6.93
CA PRO A 11 -9.39 1.97 6.94
C PRO A 11 -9.93 0.90 7.91
N CYS A 12 -9.89 -0.37 7.51
CA CYS A 12 -10.17 -1.47 8.44
C CYS A 12 -9.00 -1.74 9.38
N MET A 13 -9.25 -1.94 10.68
CA MET A 13 -8.27 -2.30 11.69
C MET A 13 -8.51 -3.76 12.10
N ALA A 14 -7.45 -4.58 12.14
CA ALA A 14 -7.57 -6.04 12.26
C ALA A 14 -8.16 -6.51 13.60
N ASP A 15 -7.92 -5.75 14.66
CA ASP A 15 -8.39 -5.99 16.02
C ASP A 15 -9.86 -5.58 16.21
N MET A 16 -10.34 -4.61 15.43
CA MET A 16 -11.68 -4.02 15.56
C MET A 16 -12.69 -4.47 14.50
N HIS A 17 -12.24 -4.80 13.29
CA HIS A 17 -13.13 -5.00 12.14
C HIS A 17 -13.06 -6.42 11.56
N TYR A 18 -14.19 -6.92 11.06
CA TYR A 18 -14.21 -8.13 10.23
C TYR A 18 -13.46 -7.85 8.93
N MET A 19 -12.38 -8.59 8.69
CA MET A 19 -11.57 -8.50 7.47
C MET A 19 -11.46 -9.89 6.85
N LEU A 20 -11.54 -9.94 5.52
CA LEU A 20 -11.09 -11.09 4.74
C LEU A 20 -9.58 -10.95 4.54
N SER A 21 -8.85 -12.07 4.56
CA SER A 21 -7.42 -12.02 4.27
C SER A 21 -7.21 -11.50 2.83
N PRO A 22 -6.22 -10.62 2.59
CA PRO A 22 -5.84 -10.21 1.24
C PRO A 22 -5.59 -11.40 0.30
N VAL A 23 -4.89 -12.43 0.79
CA VAL A 23 -4.60 -13.65 0.02
C VAL A 23 -5.83 -14.51 -0.28
N ASP A 24 -6.93 -14.34 0.45
CA ASP A 24 -8.21 -14.99 0.12
C ASP A 24 -8.98 -14.22 -0.97
N ARG A 25 -8.70 -12.92 -1.14
CA ARG A 25 -9.33 -12.06 -2.16
C ARG A 25 -8.66 -12.16 -3.52
N ILE A 26 -7.35 -12.39 -3.56
CA ILE A 26 -6.55 -12.53 -4.78
C ILE A 26 -5.62 -13.72 -4.57
N ASP A 27 -5.62 -14.64 -5.53
CA ASP A 27 -4.76 -15.82 -5.53
C ASP A 27 -3.31 -15.44 -5.16
N ALA A 28 -2.90 -15.83 -3.95
CA ALA A 28 -1.60 -15.50 -3.37
C ALA A 28 -0.43 -15.88 -4.28
N ALA A 29 -0.56 -16.99 -5.01
CA ALA A 29 0.46 -17.46 -5.94
C ALA A 29 0.63 -16.50 -7.13
N LYS A 30 -0.46 -15.86 -7.57
CA LYS A 30 -0.40 -14.83 -8.63
C LYS A 30 0.27 -13.55 -8.12
N LEU A 31 0.01 -13.16 -6.87
CA LEU A 31 0.61 -11.98 -6.27
C LEU A 31 2.13 -12.14 -6.09
N GLN A 32 2.60 -13.28 -5.61
CA GLN A 32 4.03 -13.53 -5.45
C GLN A 32 4.76 -13.52 -6.79
N ARG A 33 4.16 -14.15 -7.81
CA ARG A 33 4.71 -14.14 -9.17
C ARG A 33 4.96 -12.72 -9.70
N PHE A 34 4.07 -11.76 -9.43
CA PHE A 34 4.27 -10.38 -9.87
C PHE A 34 5.50 -9.74 -9.22
N ILE A 35 5.82 -10.09 -7.98
CA ILE A 35 7.01 -9.60 -7.27
C ILE A 35 8.26 -10.24 -7.87
N ASP A 36 8.27 -11.58 -8.00
CA ASP A 36 9.41 -12.34 -8.48
C ASP A 36 9.80 -11.97 -9.93
N GLU A 37 8.80 -11.76 -10.80
CA GLU A 37 8.98 -11.37 -12.21
C GLU A 37 9.07 -9.85 -12.41
N LYS A 38 8.99 -9.04 -11.33
CA LYS A 38 9.03 -7.56 -11.37
C LYS A 38 7.97 -6.95 -12.29
N LEU A 39 6.75 -7.47 -12.22
CA LEU A 39 5.64 -7.08 -13.09
C LEU A 39 4.74 -6.04 -12.42
N TYR A 40 4.19 -5.16 -13.25
CA TYR A 40 3.08 -4.29 -12.86
C TYR A 40 1.76 -5.04 -12.93
N TRP A 41 0.85 -4.70 -12.02
CA TRP A 41 -0.52 -5.22 -12.02
C TRP A 41 -1.50 -4.13 -11.60
N VAL A 42 -2.77 -4.31 -11.94
CA VAL A 42 -3.85 -3.36 -11.65
C VAL A 42 -4.93 -4.03 -10.82
N LEU A 43 -5.27 -3.41 -9.68
CA LEU A 43 -6.38 -3.86 -8.84
C LEU A 43 -7.72 -3.26 -9.32
N HIS A 44 -8.44 -4.00 -10.16
CA HIS A 44 -9.81 -3.66 -10.52
C HIS A 44 -10.78 -4.00 -9.38
N ALA A 45 -11.30 -2.99 -8.69
CA ALA A 45 -12.41 -3.16 -7.76
C ALA A 45 -13.33 -1.93 -7.75
N PRO A 46 -14.64 -2.08 -7.50
CA PRO A 46 -15.58 -0.96 -7.40
C PRO A 46 -15.15 0.09 -6.37
N ARG A 47 -15.69 1.31 -6.46
CA ARG A 47 -15.42 2.37 -5.46
C ARG A 47 -15.81 1.88 -4.06
N GLN A 48 -15.04 2.29 -3.04
CA GLN A 48 -15.28 1.99 -1.62
C GLN A 48 -15.24 0.51 -1.20
N THR A 49 -14.67 -0.38 -2.01
CA THR A 49 -14.55 -1.83 -1.68
C THR A 49 -13.31 -2.21 -0.84
N GLY A 50 -12.63 -1.22 -0.27
CA GLY A 50 -11.47 -1.42 0.60
C GLY A 50 -10.15 -1.69 -0.14
N LYS A 51 -9.97 -1.19 -1.38
CA LYS A 51 -8.68 -1.30 -2.12
C LYS A 51 -7.48 -0.81 -1.31
N THR A 52 -7.60 0.38 -0.71
CA THR A 52 -6.54 0.96 0.13
C THR A 52 -6.26 0.09 1.36
N SER A 53 -7.30 -0.43 2.01
CA SER A 53 -7.13 -1.34 3.15
C SER A 53 -6.47 -2.65 2.75
N PHE A 54 -6.82 -3.20 1.59
CA PHE A 54 -6.16 -4.37 1.02
C PHE A 54 -4.66 -4.11 0.79
N LEU A 55 -4.30 -3.02 0.11
CA LEU A 55 -2.90 -2.69 -0.19
C LEU A 55 -2.08 -2.45 1.09
N LEU A 56 -2.66 -1.78 2.09
CA LEU A 56 -2.00 -1.56 3.38
C LEU A 56 -1.73 -2.89 4.11
N ASN A 57 -2.72 -3.77 4.20
CA ASN A 57 -2.51 -5.05 4.87
C ASN A 57 -1.58 -5.98 4.08
N TRP A 58 -1.58 -5.90 2.75
CA TRP A 58 -0.64 -6.65 1.92
C TRP A 58 0.80 -6.13 2.09
N MET A 59 1.00 -4.80 2.18
CA MET A 59 2.30 -4.20 2.51
C MET A 59 2.85 -4.71 3.85
N GLU A 60 2.01 -4.77 4.90
CA GLU A 60 2.42 -5.33 6.20
C GLU A 60 2.83 -6.81 6.08
N GLN A 61 2.09 -7.62 5.33
CA GLN A 61 2.42 -9.03 5.10
C GLN A 61 3.69 -9.23 4.28
N LEU A 62 3.96 -8.37 3.29
CA LEU A 62 5.18 -8.40 2.50
C LEU A 62 6.38 -8.00 3.36
N ASN A 63 6.26 -6.96 4.18
CA ASN A 63 7.34 -6.50 5.07
C ASN A 63 7.64 -7.48 6.22
N ALA A 64 6.71 -8.38 6.53
CA ALA A 64 6.96 -9.49 7.46
C ALA A 64 7.79 -10.62 6.84
N GLN A 65 7.96 -10.64 5.52
CA GLN A 65 8.76 -11.65 4.81
C GLN A 65 10.21 -11.18 4.65
N PRO A 66 11.20 -12.06 4.87
CA PRO A 66 12.60 -11.68 4.69
C PRO A 66 12.90 -11.40 3.21
N GLY A 67 13.68 -10.35 2.95
CA GLY A 67 14.14 -10.01 1.59
C GLY A 67 13.15 -9.22 0.74
N ILE A 68 11.99 -8.82 1.29
CA ILE A 68 11.04 -7.94 0.61
C ILE A 68 10.84 -6.67 1.43
N ILE A 69 10.92 -5.52 0.76
CA ILE A 69 10.53 -4.23 1.30
C ILE A 69 9.44 -3.70 0.39
N SER A 70 8.32 -3.30 0.99
CA SER A 70 7.16 -2.79 0.30
C SER A 70 6.67 -1.51 0.98
N LEU A 71 6.20 -0.59 0.15
CA LEU A 71 5.69 0.69 0.60
C LEU A 71 4.45 1.08 -0.20
N TYR A 72 3.36 1.37 0.49
CA TYR A 72 2.15 1.91 -0.14
C TYR A 72 2.20 3.44 -0.16
N VAL A 73 2.18 4.02 -1.36
CA VAL A 73 2.19 5.47 -1.60
C VAL A 73 0.95 5.85 -2.40
N SER A 74 0.23 6.87 -1.95
CA SER A 74 -0.84 7.49 -2.75
C SER A 74 -0.25 8.64 -3.55
N VAL A 75 -0.61 8.70 -4.84
CA VAL A 75 -0.24 9.80 -5.75
C VAL A 75 -1.43 10.72 -6.05
N GLU A 76 -2.55 10.56 -5.34
CA GLU A 76 -3.77 11.35 -5.55
C GLU A 76 -3.54 12.86 -5.33
N THR A 77 -2.62 13.22 -4.43
CA THR A 77 -2.19 14.60 -4.17
C THR A 77 -1.59 15.28 -5.42
N CYS A 78 -1.08 14.50 -6.37
CA CYS A 78 -0.45 15.01 -7.58
C CYS A 78 -1.47 15.31 -8.70
N GLN A 79 -2.73 14.88 -8.57
CA GLN A 79 -3.76 15.06 -9.61
C GLN A 79 -4.08 16.53 -9.93
N GLY A 80 -3.78 17.45 -9.01
CA GLY A 80 -3.99 18.89 -9.18
C GLY A 80 -2.91 19.60 -10.01
N PHE A 81 -1.82 18.92 -10.36
CA PHE A 81 -0.67 19.52 -11.05
C PHE A 81 -0.59 19.00 -12.48
N SER A 82 -0.61 19.92 -13.45
CA SER A 82 -0.43 19.60 -14.87
C SER A 82 1.04 19.49 -15.29
N ASP A 83 1.94 20.07 -14.50
CA ASP A 83 3.38 20.05 -14.73
C ASP A 83 4.00 18.75 -14.18
N ALA A 84 4.71 18.04 -15.06
CA ALA A 84 5.27 16.73 -14.74
C ALA A 84 6.43 16.83 -13.73
N GLU A 85 7.22 17.92 -13.80
CA GLU A 85 8.35 18.13 -12.90
C GLU A 85 7.85 18.33 -11.47
N THR A 86 6.91 19.24 -11.27
CA THR A 86 6.25 19.49 -9.98
C THR A 86 5.55 18.23 -9.45
N ALA A 87 4.81 17.52 -10.30
CA ALA A 87 4.14 16.28 -9.90
C ALA A 87 5.14 15.20 -9.47
N MET A 88 6.26 15.06 -10.18
CA MET A 88 7.29 14.08 -9.83
C MET A 88 7.96 14.41 -8.49
N SER A 89 8.27 15.68 -8.24
CA SER A 89 8.82 16.12 -6.95
C SER A 89 7.89 15.78 -5.78
N LEU A 90 6.58 15.97 -5.96
CA LEU A 90 5.57 15.61 -4.95
C LEU A 90 5.43 14.09 -4.75
N VAL A 91 5.58 13.30 -5.81
CA VAL A 91 5.62 11.83 -5.70
C VAL A 91 6.84 11.40 -4.88
N CYS A 92 8.02 11.94 -5.19
CA CYS A 92 9.26 11.70 -4.44
C CYS A 92 9.09 12.05 -2.96
N GLU A 93 8.58 13.24 -2.64
CA GLU A 93 8.30 13.65 -1.26
C GLU A 93 7.31 12.69 -0.57
N SER A 94 6.25 12.28 -1.28
CA SER A 94 5.27 11.32 -0.76
C SER A 94 5.90 9.96 -0.46
N ILE A 95 6.81 9.48 -1.31
CA ILE A 95 7.57 8.24 -1.06
C ILE A 95 8.43 8.39 0.19
N LYS A 96 9.23 9.46 0.29
CA LYS A 96 10.10 9.72 1.45
C LYS A 96 9.32 9.74 2.75
N ARG A 97 8.27 10.57 2.81
CA ARG A 97 7.42 10.68 4.00
C ARG A 97 6.81 9.34 4.42
N ARG A 98 6.40 8.52 3.44
CA ARG A 98 5.80 7.21 3.72
C ARG A 98 6.85 6.22 4.19
N ALA A 99 8.06 6.25 3.63
CA ALA A 99 9.17 5.43 4.07
C ALA A 99 9.55 5.76 5.53
N GLU A 100 9.67 7.05 5.88
CA GLU A 100 9.95 7.50 7.24
C GLU A 100 8.92 7.02 8.28
N LEU A 101 7.66 6.85 7.87
CA LEU A 101 6.57 6.41 8.74
C LEU A 101 6.45 4.89 8.88
N HIS A 102 6.89 4.12 7.88
CA HIS A 102 6.57 2.69 7.78
C HIS A 102 7.78 1.77 7.68
N LEU A 103 8.97 2.30 7.38
CA LEU A 103 10.18 1.53 7.16
C LEU A 103 11.27 1.92 8.17
N PRO A 104 12.14 0.96 8.57
CA PRO A 104 13.40 1.26 9.25
C PRO A 104 14.25 2.28 8.50
N ALA A 105 15.04 3.06 9.24
CA ALA A 105 15.86 4.15 8.69
C ALA A 105 16.85 3.72 7.60
N GLU A 106 17.32 2.48 7.65
CA GLU A 106 18.21 1.88 6.63
C GLU A 106 17.57 1.75 5.24
N TYR A 107 16.23 1.81 5.15
CA TYR A 107 15.48 1.73 3.89
C TYR A 107 14.86 3.07 3.47
N TRP A 108 15.23 4.16 4.13
CA TRP A 108 14.75 5.48 3.72
C TRP A 108 15.40 5.87 2.40
N PRO A 109 14.61 6.34 1.41
CA PRO A 109 15.16 6.72 0.12
C PRO A 109 15.98 7.99 0.26
N GLU A 110 17.20 7.97 -0.29
CA GLU A 110 17.96 9.18 -0.54
C GLU A 110 17.40 9.86 -1.79
N ILE A 111 16.65 10.93 -1.58
CA ILE A 111 16.11 11.75 -2.68
C ILE A 111 17.07 12.92 -2.85
N SER A 112 17.75 12.97 -3.99
CA SER A 112 18.53 14.12 -4.42
C SER A 112 17.61 15.33 -4.63
N GLU A 113 18.05 16.50 -4.15
CA GLU A 113 17.39 17.80 -4.39
C GLU A 113 17.25 18.13 -5.87
#